data_AF-H0HWJ2-F1
#
_entry.id   AF-H0HWJ2-F1
#
_cell.length_a   1.000
_cell.length_b   1.000
_cell.length_c   1.000
_cell.angle_alpha   90.00
_cell.angle_beta   90.00
_cell.angle_gamma   90.00
#
_symmetry.space_group_name_H-M   'P 1'
#
loop_
_entity.id
_entity.type
_entity.pdbx_description
1 polymer ?
#
loop_
_entity_poly.entity_id
_entity_poly.type
_entity_poly.pdbx_seq_one_letter_code
_entity_poly.pdbx_strand_id
1 'polypeptide(L)'
;MLAMNDESRRNIQRDSLHFRTPGTISAAMKMKPVHIIGGGLAGSEAAWQAAQAGVPVVLYEMRPVRGTEAHKTDSLAELVCSNSFRSDDATANAVGLLHAEMRLAGSLIMRAADAHQVPAGGALAVDRDGFSAAVT
;
A
#
# COMPACT_ATOMS: atom_id res chain seq x y z
N MET A 1 56.96 42.39 27.36
CA MET A 1 56.13 43.60 27.25
C MET A 1 54.99 43.28 26.31
N LEU A 2 53.80 43.01 26.90
CA LEU A 2 52.45 42.91 26.31
C LEU A 2 52.20 41.85 25.23
N ALA A 3 51.11 41.11 25.16
CA ALA A 3 50.06 40.61 26.06
C ALA A 3 49.23 39.62 25.19
N MET A 4 48.43 38.77 25.82
CA MET A 4 47.53 37.77 25.23
C MET A 4 46.52 38.33 24.20
N ASN A 5 46.00 37.45 23.33
CA ASN A 5 44.56 37.10 23.16
C ASN A 5 44.41 36.28 21.87
N ASP A 6 44.10 34.98 21.96
CA ASP A 6 42.80 34.37 22.22
C ASP A 6 41.84 34.40 21.03
N GLU A 7 41.28 33.22 20.83
CA GLU A 7 40.48 32.64 19.79
C GLU A 7 39.25 33.47 19.38
N SER A 8 38.65 33.09 18.24
CA SER A 8 37.26 33.38 17.86
C SER A 8 36.99 34.68 17.07
N ARG A 9 37.37 34.67 15.79
CA ARG A 9 36.52 35.20 14.70
C ARG A 9 36.96 34.62 13.35
N ARG A 10 36.88 33.29 13.28
CA ARG A 10 36.65 32.55 12.03
C ARG A 10 35.30 32.98 11.48
N ASN A 11 35.24 34.04 10.69
CA ASN A 11 34.14 34.24 9.76
C ASN A 11 34.50 35.30 8.70
N ILE A 12 34.05 35.02 7.48
CA ILE A 12 33.78 35.99 6.40
C ILE A 12 34.90 36.18 5.36
N GLN A 13 34.65 35.48 4.24
CA GLN A 13 34.93 35.86 2.85
C GLN A 13 36.38 35.82 2.35
N ARG A 14 36.68 34.75 1.59
CA ARG A 14 37.23 34.83 0.22
C ARG A 14 37.41 33.43 -0.37
N ASP A 15 36.31 32.68 -0.50
CA ASP A 15 36.25 31.58 -1.45
C ASP A 15 35.31 31.95 -2.58
N SER A 16 35.94 32.29 -3.69
CA SER A 16 35.52 32.08 -5.08
C SER A 16 34.02 31.80 -5.33
N LEU A 17 33.41 32.71 -6.09
CA LEU A 17 32.12 32.52 -6.76
C LEU A 17 32.12 31.21 -7.58
N HIS A 18 31.66 30.12 -6.97
CA HIS A 18 31.05 29.02 -7.69
C HIS A 18 29.57 29.35 -7.82
N PHE A 19 29.19 29.85 -9.00
CA PHE A 19 27.80 29.88 -9.44
C PHE A 19 27.32 28.43 -9.54
N ARG A 20 26.86 27.87 -8.41
CA ARG A 20 26.12 26.61 -8.42
C ARG A 20 24.81 26.90 -9.15
N THR A 21 24.68 26.38 -10.36
CA THR A 21 23.38 26.13 -10.97
C THR A 21 22.43 25.58 -9.89
N PRO A 22 21.18 26.06 -9.78
CA PRO A 22 20.18 25.43 -8.94
C PRO A 22 20.16 23.95 -9.33
N GLY A 23 20.60 23.11 -8.40
CA GLY A 23 20.89 21.72 -8.67
C GLY A 23 19.64 21.06 -9.24
N THR A 24 19.74 20.60 -10.49
CA THR A 24 18.96 19.48 -10.96
C THR A 24 19.21 18.36 -9.94
N ILE A 25 18.25 18.06 -9.07
CA ILE A 25 18.26 16.83 -8.29
C ILE A 25 17.96 15.71 -9.31
N SER A 26 18.96 15.35 -10.11
CA SER A 26 18.90 14.25 -11.06
C SER A 26 19.92 13.20 -10.65
N ALA A 27 19.52 12.42 -9.66
CA ALA A 27 19.75 10.99 -9.61
C ALA A 27 18.63 10.48 -8.69
N ALA A 28 17.64 9.80 -9.27
CA ALA A 28 16.56 9.15 -8.56
C ALA A 28 17.10 8.51 -7.29
N MET A 29 16.70 9.02 -6.12
CA MET A 29 16.83 8.21 -4.91
C MET A 29 16.03 6.94 -5.20
N LYS A 30 16.74 5.85 -5.49
CA LYS A 30 16.14 4.53 -5.65
C LYS A 30 15.45 4.22 -4.33
N MET A 31 14.16 4.51 -4.26
CA MET A 31 13.37 4.13 -3.10
C MET A 31 13.46 2.62 -3.00
N LYS A 32 13.89 2.14 -1.82
CA LYS A 32 13.92 0.70 -1.56
C LYS A 32 12.48 0.19 -1.62
N PRO A 33 12.25 -0.98 -2.25
CA PRO A 33 10.91 -1.51 -2.31
C PRO A 33 10.38 -1.89 -0.91
N VAL A 34 9.07 -1.75 -0.73
CA VAL A 34 8.36 -2.35 0.39
C VAL A 34 8.09 -3.82 0.06
N HIS A 35 8.48 -4.70 0.97
CA HIS A 35 8.29 -6.13 0.84
C HIS A 35 7.01 -6.52 1.59
N ILE A 36 6.07 -7.17 0.89
CA ILE A 36 4.79 -7.61 1.44
C ILE A 36 4.73 -9.12 1.37
N ILE A 37 4.55 -9.78 2.51
CA ILE A 37 4.55 -11.23 2.62
C ILE A 37 3.11 -11.74 2.72
N GLY A 38 2.65 -12.41 1.66
CA GLY A 38 1.32 -13.00 1.53
C GLY A 38 0.41 -12.21 0.60
N GLY A 39 -0.20 -12.88 -0.38
CA GLY A 39 -1.14 -12.35 -1.35
C GLY A 39 -2.61 -12.44 -0.92
N GLY A 40 -2.90 -12.42 0.38
CA GLY A 40 -4.27 -12.41 0.90
C GLY A 40 -4.96 -11.05 0.73
N LEU A 41 -6.17 -10.88 1.29
CA LEU A 41 -6.92 -9.60 1.25
C LEU A 41 -6.06 -8.41 1.68
N ALA A 42 -5.44 -8.49 2.86
CA ALA A 42 -4.62 -7.41 3.41
C ALA A 42 -3.33 -7.16 2.62
N GLY A 43 -2.66 -8.22 2.16
CA GLY A 43 -1.41 -8.08 1.41
C GLY A 43 -1.63 -7.48 0.02
N SER A 44 -2.71 -7.86 -0.64
CA SER A 44 -3.11 -7.28 -1.94
C SER A 44 -3.48 -5.80 -1.80
N GLU A 45 -4.25 -5.44 -0.78
CA GLU A 45 -4.59 -4.04 -0.50
C GLU A 45 -3.34 -3.22 -0.13
N ALA A 46 -2.46 -3.74 0.72
CA ALA A 46 -1.23 -3.05 1.09
C ALA A 46 -0.31 -2.84 -0.13
N ALA A 47 -0.20 -3.84 -1.02
CA ALA A 47 0.58 -3.74 -2.24
C ALA A 47 0.00 -2.68 -3.18
N TRP A 48 -1.33 -2.69 -3.35
CA TRP A 48 -2.05 -1.71 -4.15
C TRP A 48 -1.83 -0.29 -3.64
N GLN A 49 -2.05 -0.05 -2.35
CA GLN A 49 -1.93 1.29 -1.75
C GLN A 49 -0.48 1.82 -1.84
N ALA A 50 0.51 0.98 -1.55
CA ALA A 50 1.91 1.38 -1.66
C ALA A 50 2.31 1.69 -3.12
N ALA A 51 1.87 0.86 -4.08
CA ALA A 51 2.12 1.09 -5.49
C ALA A 51 1.44 2.38 -6.02
N GLN A 52 0.18 2.62 -5.63
CA GLN A 52 -0.56 3.85 -5.97
C GLN A 52 0.09 5.11 -5.39
N ALA A 53 0.78 5.00 -4.25
CA ALA A 53 1.58 6.09 -3.67
C ALA A 53 2.96 6.28 -4.35
N GLY A 54 3.26 5.52 -5.41
CA GLY A 54 4.54 5.58 -6.13
C GLY A 54 5.70 4.89 -5.41
N VAL A 55 5.42 4.07 -4.40
CA VAL A 55 6.43 3.28 -3.68
C VAL A 55 6.63 1.94 -4.40
N PRO A 56 7.87 1.57 -4.78
CA PRO A 56 8.12 0.24 -5.35
C PRO A 56 7.70 -0.87 -4.39
N VAL A 57 7.06 -1.93 -4.88
CA VAL A 57 6.57 -3.05 -4.07
C VAL A 57 7.13 -4.37 -4.59
N VAL A 58 7.47 -5.27 -3.67
CA VAL A 58 7.66 -6.68 -3.96
C VAL A 58 6.64 -7.47 -3.13
N LEU A 59 5.65 -8.05 -3.81
CA LEU A 59 4.67 -8.95 -3.20
C LEU A 59 5.17 -10.39 -3.29
N TYR A 60 5.24 -11.06 -2.15
CA TYR A 60 5.61 -12.47 -2.06
C TYR A 60 4.35 -13.29 -1.81
N GLU A 61 4.01 -14.18 -2.74
CA GLU A 61 2.95 -15.17 -2.59
C GLU A 61 3.55 -16.55 -2.84
N MET A 62 3.22 -17.50 -1.97
CA MET A 62 3.76 -18.87 -2.07
C MET A 62 3.05 -19.67 -3.18
N ARG A 63 1.80 -19.33 -3.50
CA ARG A 63 1.03 -19.89 -4.60
C ARG A 63 1.50 -19.27 -5.94
N PRO A 64 1.46 -20.02 -7.06
CA PRO A 64 0.98 -21.41 -7.20
C PRO A 64 1.97 -22.48 -6.73
N VAL A 65 3.23 -22.12 -6.43
CA VAL A 65 4.32 -23.10 -6.17
C VAL A 65 4.02 -23.98 -4.97
N ARG A 66 3.45 -23.41 -3.91
CA ARG A 66 3.00 -24.12 -2.71
C ARG A 66 1.56 -23.74 -2.37
N GLY A 67 0.63 -24.62 -2.68
CA GLY A 67 -0.76 -24.55 -2.20
C GLY A 67 -0.90 -24.92 -0.73
N THR A 68 -2.12 -24.75 -0.20
CA THR A 68 -2.56 -25.33 1.07
C THR A 68 -3.94 -25.94 0.88
N GLU A 69 -4.40 -26.76 1.83
CA GLU A 69 -5.73 -27.38 1.78
C GLU A 69 -6.88 -26.35 1.78
N ALA A 70 -6.61 -25.12 2.23
CA ALA A 70 -7.62 -24.06 2.25
C ALA A 70 -7.80 -23.38 0.88
N HIS A 71 -6.73 -23.26 0.09
CA HIS A 71 -6.77 -22.53 -1.18
C HIS A 71 -7.08 -23.47 -2.34
N LYS A 72 -7.87 -22.98 -3.28
CA LYS A 72 -8.29 -23.71 -4.49
C LYS A 72 -7.65 -23.14 -5.75
N THR A 73 -7.11 -21.92 -5.67
CA THR A 73 -6.57 -21.18 -6.81
C THR A 73 -5.19 -20.61 -6.49
N ASP A 74 -4.55 -20.08 -7.52
CA ASP A 74 -3.33 -19.29 -7.42
C ASP A 74 -3.58 -17.77 -7.35
N SER A 75 -4.85 -17.36 -7.41
CA SER A 75 -5.25 -15.97 -7.38
C SER A 75 -5.01 -15.32 -6.02
N LEU A 76 -4.74 -14.02 -6.06
CA LEU A 76 -4.64 -13.17 -4.89
C LEU A 76 -6.03 -12.99 -4.24
N ALA A 77 -6.03 -12.64 -2.96
CA ALA A 77 -7.24 -12.35 -2.18
C ALA A 77 -8.34 -13.43 -2.20
N GLU A 78 -7.99 -14.69 -2.48
CA GLU A 78 -8.95 -15.81 -2.49
C GLU A 78 -9.75 -15.91 -1.17
N LEU A 79 -11.09 -15.99 -1.28
CA LEU A 79 -11.99 -16.20 -0.14
C LEU A 79 -12.18 -17.69 0.15
N VAL A 80 -11.34 -18.24 1.04
CA VAL A 80 -11.28 -19.68 1.33
C VAL A 80 -12.39 -20.23 2.25
N CYS A 81 -13.15 -19.36 2.91
CA CYS A 81 -14.21 -19.75 3.84
C CYS A 81 -15.59 -19.24 3.37
N SER A 82 -16.09 -18.13 3.91
CA SER A 82 -17.31 -17.47 3.43
C SER A 82 -17.01 -16.57 2.22
N ASN A 83 -17.99 -16.38 1.34
CA ASN A 83 -17.93 -15.37 0.28
C ASN A 83 -18.52 -14.01 0.71
N SER A 84 -18.84 -13.85 2.00
CA SER A 84 -19.38 -12.62 2.57
C SER A 84 -18.31 -11.83 3.32
N PHE A 85 -18.25 -10.53 3.03
CA PHE A 85 -17.55 -9.50 3.80
C PHE A 85 -18.36 -9.02 5.02
N ARG A 86 -19.45 -9.70 5.36
CA ARG A 86 -20.41 -9.35 6.42
C ARG A 86 -21.23 -8.10 6.04
N SER A 87 -21.80 -7.43 7.05
CA SER A 87 -22.73 -6.32 6.86
C SER A 87 -22.07 -5.16 6.13
N ASP A 88 -22.79 -4.56 5.18
CA ASP A 88 -22.39 -3.34 4.48
C ASP A 88 -23.15 -2.09 4.97
N ASP A 89 -23.87 -2.21 6.10
CA ASP A 89 -24.59 -1.10 6.72
C ASP A 89 -23.61 -0.23 7.52
N ALA A 90 -23.21 0.90 6.92
CA ALA A 90 -22.29 1.86 7.54
C ALA A 90 -22.89 2.63 8.73
N THR A 91 -24.22 2.59 8.91
CA THR A 91 -24.89 3.36 9.97
C THR A 91 -25.09 2.56 11.25
N ALA A 92 -25.25 1.23 11.13
CA ALA A 92 -25.56 0.35 12.26
C ALA A 92 -24.51 -0.76 12.49
N ASN A 93 -23.48 -0.88 11.64
CA ASN A 93 -22.46 -1.92 11.76
C ASN A 93 -21.03 -1.38 11.62
N ALA A 94 -20.15 -1.77 12.55
CA ALA A 94 -18.74 -1.38 12.50
C ALA A 94 -18.00 -1.88 11.25
N VAL A 95 -18.36 -3.08 10.74
CA VAL A 95 -17.77 -3.62 9.50
C VAL A 95 -18.24 -2.82 8.29
N GLY A 96 -19.53 -2.46 8.24
CA GLY A 96 -20.06 -1.60 7.18
C GLY A 96 -19.45 -0.20 7.20
N LEU A 97 -19.18 0.37 8.39
CA LEU A 97 -18.48 1.64 8.50
C LEU A 97 -17.05 1.54 7.95
N LEU A 98 -16.32 0.48 8.31
CA LEU A 98 -14.98 0.24 7.77
C LEU A 98 -14.99 0.09 6.24
N HIS A 99 -15.99 -0.59 5.67
CA HIS A 99 -16.14 -0.65 4.22
C HIS A 99 -16.32 0.72 3.58
N ALA A 100 -17.15 1.59 4.18
CA ALA A 100 -17.34 2.95 3.71
C ALA A 100 -16.03 3.76 3.76
N GLU A 101 -15.26 3.66 4.84
CA GLU A 101 -13.94 4.29 4.97
C GLU A 101 -12.96 3.75 3.92
N MET A 102 -12.93 2.43 3.69
CA MET A 102 -12.09 1.81 2.67
C MET A 102 -12.46 2.25 1.26
N ARG A 103 -13.76 2.44 0.96
CA ARG A 103 -14.21 3.01 -0.33
C ARG A 103 -13.71 4.44 -0.51
N LEU A 104 -13.81 5.28 0.54
CA LEU A 104 -13.27 6.64 0.51
C LEU A 104 -11.75 6.68 0.33
N ALA A 105 -11.04 5.69 0.89
CA ALA A 105 -9.60 5.52 0.72
C ALA A 105 -9.19 4.91 -0.64
N GLY A 106 -10.14 4.68 -1.56
CA GLY A 106 -9.85 4.11 -2.87
C GLY A 106 -9.34 2.67 -2.79
N SER A 107 -9.93 1.85 -1.92
CA SER A 107 -9.56 0.44 -1.74
C SER A 107 -9.71 -0.38 -3.02
N LEU A 108 -8.72 -1.22 -3.32
CA LEU A 108 -8.80 -2.23 -4.38
C LEU A 108 -9.83 -3.31 -4.02
N ILE A 109 -9.78 -3.81 -2.78
CA ILE A 109 -10.66 -4.87 -2.29
C ILE A 109 -12.13 -4.43 -2.36
N MET A 110 -12.46 -3.23 -1.90
CA MET A 110 -13.86 -2.77 -1.96
C MET A 110 -14.33 -2.55 -3.39
N ARG A 111 -13.50 -1.97 -4.27
CA ARG A 111 -13.85 -1.84 -5.70
C ARG A 111 -14.10 -3.19 -6.37
N ALA A 112 -13.24 -4.17 -6.12
CA ALA A 112 -13.39 -5.51 -6.68
C ALA A 112 -14.63 -6.22 -6.11
N ALA A 113 -14.91 -6.04 -4.81
CA ALA A 113 -16.09 -6.60 -4.16
C ALA A 113 -17.39 -6.00 -4.70
N ASP A 114 -17.45 -4.68 -4.86
CA ASP A 114 -18.62 -3.97 -5.40
C ASP A 114 -18.92 -4.43 -6.84
N ALA A 115 -17.88 -4.64 -7.66
CA ALA A 115 -18.03 -5.10 -9.05
C ALA A 115 -18.49 -6.56 -9.18
N HIS A 116 -18.27 -7.39 -8.17
CA HIS A 116 -18.59 -8.83 -8.18
C HIS A 116 -19.62 -9.21 -7.12
N GLN A 117 -20.42 -8.25 -6.67
CA GLN A 117 -21.41 -8.47 -5.62
C GLN A 117 -22.52 -9.43 -6.09
N VAL A 118 -22.93 -10.33 -5.19
CA VAL A 118 -24.09 -11.23 -5.36
C VAL A 118 -25.14 -10.97 -4.27
N PRO A 119 -26.43 -11.31 -4.50
CA PRO A 119 -27.47 -11.08 -3.50
C PRO A 119 -27.19 -11.79 -2.17
N ALA A 120 -27.18 -11.05 -1.05
CA ALA A 120 -26.90 -11.59 0.28
C ALA A 120 -27.62 -10.84 1.43
N GLY A 121 -28.80 -10.28 1.16
CA GLY A 121 -29.56 -9.50 2.15
C GLY A 121 -28.80 -8.23 2.54
N GLY A 122 -28.60 -8.01 3.84
CA GLY A 122 -27.86 -6.84 4.37
C GLY A 122 -26.34 -6.99 4.42
N ALA A 123 -25.81 -8.08 3.87
CA ALA A 123 -24.37 -8.32 3.79
C ALA A 123 -23.84 -8.06 2.39
N LEU A 124 -22.58 -7.62 2.31
CA LEU A 124 -21.79 -7.67 1.10
C LEU A 124 -21.28 -9.10 0.91
N ALA A 125 -21.70 -9.76 -0.15
CA ALA A 125 -21.15 -11.04 -0.58
C ALA A 125 -20.79 -10.97 -2.06
N VAL A 126 -19.83 -11.79 -2.47
CA VAL A 126 -19.25 -11.73 -3.81
C VAL A 126 -19.26 -13.09 -4.51
N ASP A 127 -19.20 -13.06 -5.83
CA ASP A 127 -18.68 -14.16 -6.63
C ASP A 127 -17.19 -14.31 -6.29
N ARG A 128 -16.79 -15.45 -5.72
CA ARG A 128 -15.42 -15.63 -5.19
C ARG A 128 -14.37 -15.57 -6.29
N ASP A 129 -14.65 -16.20 -7.42
CA ASP A 129 -13.68 -16.40 -8.50
C ASP A 129 -13.54 -15.12 -9.32
N GLY A 130 -14.66 -14.45 -9.61
CA GLY A 130 -14.64 -13.12 -10.24
C GLY A 130 -13.94 -12.08 -9.36
N PHE A 131 -14.21 -12.10 -8.05
CA PHE A 131 -13.56 -11.20 -7.10
C PHE A 131 -12.04 -11.39 -7.06
N SER A 132 -11.54 -12.62 -6.86
CA SER A 132 -10.11 -12.87 -6.76
C SER A 132 -9.38 -12.63 -8.08
N ALA A 133 -10.02 -12.93 -9.22
CA ALA A 133 -9.49 -12.62 -10.54
C ALA A 133 -9.35 -11.11 -10.78
N ALA A 134 -10.27 -10.29 -10.26
CA ALA A 134 -10.19 -8.84 -10.40
C ALA A 134 -9.15 -8.18 -9.49
N VAL A 135 -8.72 -8.86 -8.41
CA VAL A 135 -7.65 -8.39 -7.53
C VAL A 135 -6.26 -8.76 -8.06
N THR A 136 -6.15 -9.85 -8.83
CA THR A 136 -4.89 -10.41 -9.35
C THR A 136 -4.41 -9.65 -10.59
#